data_AF-A0A376KPG7-F1
#
_entry.id   AF-A0A376KPG7-F1
#
_cell.length_a   1.000
_cell.length_b   1.000
_cell.length_c   1.000
_cell.angle_alpha   90.00
_cell.angle_beta   90.00
_cell.angle_gamma   90.00
#
_symmetry.space_group_name_H-M   'P 1'
#
loop_
_entity.id
_entity.type
_entity.pdbx_description
1 polymer ?
#
loop_
_entity_poly.entity_id
_entity_poly.type
_entity_poly.pdbx_seq_one_letter_code
_entity_poly.pdbx_strand_id
1 'polypeptide(L)'
;MSSQSSGTGQASVTLSFKAGTDPDEAVQQVQNQLQSAMRKLPQAVQNQGVTVRKTGDTNILTIAFVSTDGSMDKQDIADYVASNIQDPLSRVNGVGDIDAYGSQYSMRIWLDPAKLNSFQMTAKDVTDAIESQNAQIAVGQLGGTPSVDKPGAQRHH
;
A
#
# COMPACT_ATOMS: atom_id res chain seq x y z
N MET A 1 -22.05 7.26 11.65
CA MET A 1 -20.57 7.19 11.68
C MET A 1 -20.19 6.44 12.94
N SER A 2 -19.49 5.32 12.80
CA SER A 2 -18.82 4.64 13.90
C SER A 2 -17.32 4.63 13.62
N SER A 3 -16.50 4.64 14.67
CA SER A 3 -15.04 4.57 14.59
C SER A 3 -14.54 3.54 15.59
N GLN A 4 -13.67 2.64 15.16
CA GLN A 4 -13.04 1.63 16.01
C GLN A 4 -11.52 1.75 15.88
N SER A 5 -10.83 1.84 17.02
CA SER A 5 -9.37 1.72 17.11
C SER A 5 -9.02 0.44 17.85
N SER A 6 -8.02 -0.28 17.37
CA SER A 6 -7.58 -1.57 17.94
C SER A 6 -6.16 -1.46 18.49
N GLY A 7 -5.84 -2.27 19.50
CA GLY A 7 -4.50 -2.33 20.11
C GLY A 7 -3.38 -2.76 19.16
N THR A 8 -3.72 -3.17 17.94
CA THR A 8 -2.78 -3.50 16.84
C THR A 8 -2.45 -2.28 15.97
N GLY A 9 -2.96 -1.08 16.29
CA GLY A 9 -2.70 0.14 15.55
C GLY A 9 -3.60 0.36 14.33
N GLN A 10 -4.64 -0.48 14.15
CA GLN A 10 -5.61 -0.31 13.06
C GLN A 10 -6.79 0.54 13.51
N ALA A 11 -7.24 1.44 12.63
CA ALA A 11 -8.44 2.24 12.80
C ALA A 11 -9.40 2.04 11.62
N SER A 12 -10.69 1.87 11.90
CA SER A 12 -11.76 1.75 10.89
C SER A 12 -12.87 2.77 11.15
N VAL A 13 -13.38 3.38 10.09
CA VAL A 13 -14.50 4.35 10.15
C VAL A 13 -15.59 3.90 9.20
N THR A 14 -16.79 3.63 9.73
CA THR A 14 -17.95 3.20 8.94
C THR A 14 -18.90 4.38 8.73
N LEU A 15 -19.20 4.66 7.46
CA LEU A 15 -20.13 5.71 7.03
C LEU A 15 -21.40 5.06 6.47
N SER A 16 -22.52 5.28 7.16
CA SER A 16 -23.83 4.80 6.73
C SER A 16 -24.56 5.90 5.96
N PHE A 17 -25.01 5.58 4.76
CA PHE A 17 -25.75 6.51 3.88
C PHE A 17 -27.25 6.20 3.92
N LYS A 18 -28.07 7.12 3.41
CA LYS A 18 -29.52 6.91 3.31
C LYS A 18 -29.82 5.80 2.30
N ALA A 19 -30.90 5.06 2.53
CA ALA A 19 -31.35 4.05 1.58
C ALA A 19 -31.63 4.69 0.21
N GLY A 20 -31.14 4.06 -0.86
CA GLY A 20 -31.23 4.56 -2.23
C GLY A 20 -30.08 5.45 -2.69
N THR A 21 -29.09 5.77 -1.84
CA THR A 21 -27.84 6.40 -2.27
C THR A 21 -27.03 5.44 -3.13
N ASP A 22 -26.52 5.91 -4.27
CA ASP A 22 -25.63 5.15 -5.12
C ASP A 22 -24.30 4.85 -4.38
N PRO A 23 -23.94 3.57 -4.18
CA PRO A 23 -22.71 3.22 -3.47
C PRO A 23 -21.42 3.67 -4.16
N ASP A 24 -21.38 3.76 -5.49
CA ASP A 24 -20.22 4.26 -6.25
C ASP A 24 -20.01 5.76 -6.01
N GLU A 25 -21.10 6.53 -6.05
CA GLU A 25 -21.05 7.97 -5.74
C GLU A 25 -20.62 8.21 -4.30
N ALA A 26 -21.15 7.43 -3.35
CA ALA A 26 -20.80 7.54 -1.93
C ALA A 26 -19.30 7.29 -1.70
N VAL A 27 -18.72 6.25 -2.30
CA VAL A 27 -17.28 5.98 -2.20
C VAL A 27 -16.46 7.11 -2.82
N GLN A 28 -16.83 7.59 -4.00
CA GLN A 28 -16.11 8.68 -4.65
C GLN A 28 -16.12 9.95 -3.79
N GLN A 29 -17.25 10.29 -3.18
CA GLN A 29 -17.36 11.43 -2.28
C GLN A 29 -16.48 11.26 -1.04
N VAL A 30 -16.47 10.08 -0.43
CA VAL A 30 -15.63 9.78 0.74
C VAL A 30 -14.15 9.85 0.38
N GLN A 31 -13.74 9.29 -0.76
CA GLN A 31 -12.37 9.37 -1.26
C GLN A 31 -11.93 10.83 -1.49
N ASN A 32 -12.77 11.66 -2.11
CA ASN A 32 -12.47 13.07 -2.34
C ASN A 32 -12.27 13.84 -1.02
N GLN A 33 -13.10 13.56 -0.01
CA GLN A 33 -12.95 14.16 1.31
C GLN A 33 -11.73 13.63 2.07
N LEU A 34 -11.43 12.34 1.94
CA LEU A 34 -10.24 11.72 2.53
C LEU A 34 -8.97 12.39 1.99
N GLN A 35 -8.87 12.63 0.68
CA GLN A 35 -7.69 13.29 0.10
C GLN A 35 -7.42 14.68 0.70
N SER A 36 -8.47 15.41 1.07
CA SER A 36 -8.33 16.71 1.74
C SER A 36 -7.88 16.58 3.20
N ALA A 37 -8.18 15.46 3.84
CA ALA A 37 -7.80 15.14 5.22
C ALA A 37 -6.45 14.40 5.32
N MET A 38 -5.94 13.78 4.25
CA MET A 38 -4.68 13.02 4.23
C MET A 38 -3.51 13.80 4.82
N ARG A 39 -3.41 15.10 4.52
CA ARG A 39 -2.33 15.97 5.03
C ARG A 39 -2.36 16.18 6.55
N LYS A 40 -3.48 15.87 7.21
CA LYS A 40 -3.60 15.95 8.67
C LYS A 40 -3.19 14.64 9.36
N LEU A 41 -2.96 13.57 8.59
CA LEU A 41 -2.56 12.28 9.13
C LEU A 41 -1.03 12.25 9.33
N PRO A 42 -0.52 11.53 10.35
CA PRO A 42 0.91 11.31 10.52
C PRO A 42 1.53 10.64 9.28
N GLN A 43 2.80 10.95 8.99
CA GLN A 43 3.50 10.41 7.81
C GLN A 43 3.51 8.88 7.77
N ALA A 44 3.65 8.22 8.93
CA ALA A 44 3.61 6.76 9.02
C ALA A 44 2.27 6.17 8.51
N VAL A 45 1.14 6.85 8.76
CA VAL A 45 -0.18 6.42 8.28
C VAL A 45 -0.32 6.71 6.78
N GLN A 46 0.18 7.86 6.32
CA GLN A 46 0.17 8.19 4.90
C GLN A 46 0.98 7.18 4.08
N ASN A 47 2.15 6.77 4.57
CA ASN A 47 3.01 5.77 3.93
C ASN A 47 2.35 4.39 3.87
N GLN A 48 1.59 4.01 4.90
CA GLN A 48 0.84 2.75 4.92
C GLN A 48 -0.37 2.77 3.97
N GLY A 49 -0.86 3.96 3.62
CA GLY A 49 -2.05 4.18 2.81
C GLY A 49 -3.35 4.08 3.62
N VAL A 50 -4.38 4.78 3.14
CA VAL A 50 -5.74 4.70 3.70
C VAL A 50 -6.67 4.21 2.59
N THR A 51 -7.36 3.11 2.84
CA THR A 51 -8.28 2.50 1.86
C THR A 51 -9.72 2.90 2.14
N VAL A 52 -10.49 3.13 1.09
CA VAL A 52 -11.94 3.37 1.14
C VAL A 52 -12.59 2.27 0.32
N ARG A 53 -13.45 1.47 0.95
CA ARG A 53 -14.10 0.32 0.33
C ARG A 53 -15.59 0.34 0.62
N LYS A 54 -16.39 -0.24 -0.27
CA LYS A 54 -17.80 -0.53 0.01
C LYS A 54 -17.83 -1.77 0.90
N THR A 55 -18.42 -1.68 2.09
CA THR A 55 -18.59 -2.84 2.96
C THR A 55 -20.08 -3.20 3.02
N GLY A 56 -20.42 -4.44 2.67
CA GLY A 56 -21.69 -5.06 3.04
C GLY A 56 -21.47 -5.98 4.25
N ASP A 57 -22.49 -6.18 5.07
CA ASP A 57 -22.36 -6.89 6.36
C ASP A 57 -22.22 -8.43 6.24
N THR A 58 -22.09 -8.98 5.03
CA THR A 58 -22.12 -10.43 4.80
C THR A 58 -20.96 -10.92 3.93
N ASN A 59 -20.16 -11.84 4.48
CA ASN A 59 -19.20 -12.63 3.70
C ASN A 59 -19.95 -13.69 2.88
N ILE A 60 -19.71 -13.72 1.56
CA ILE A 60 -20.42 -14.58 0.61
C ILE A 60 -19.66 -15.89 0.36
N LEU A 61 -18.32 -15.89 0.50
CA LEU A 61 -17.47 -17.03 0.18
C LEU A 61 -16.16 -16.98 0.97
N THR A 62 -15.77 -18.11 1.57
CA THR A 62 -14.44 -18.30 2.16
C THR A 62 -13.66 -19.35 1.36
N ILE A 63 -12.46 -18.99 0.92
CA ILE A 63 -11.57 -19.87 0.16
C ILE A 63 -10.36 -20.18 1.04
N ALA A 64 -10.04 -21.46 1.23
CA ALA A 64 -8.88 -21.91 1.99
C ALA A 64 -7.81 -22.49 1.05
N PHE A 65 -6.56 -22.12 1.29
CA PHE A 65 -5.40 -22.60 0.54
C PHE A 65 -4.56 -23.51 1.44
N VAL A 66 -4.07 -24.61 0.89
CA VAL A 66 -3.26 -25.59 1.60
C VAL A 66 -2.17 -26.14 0.67
N SER A 67 -0.97 -26.33 1.20
CA SER A 67 0.10 -27.06 0.52
C SER A 67 -0.16 -28.55 0.65
N THR A 68 -0.24 -29.24 -0.50
CA THR A 68 -0.53 -30.68 -0.55
C THR A 68 0.71 -31.55 -0.38
N ASP A 69 1.89 -31.00 -0.68
CA ASP A 69 3.20 -31.64 -0.56
C ASP A 69 3.98 -31.21 0.69
N GLY A 70 3.44 -30.26 1.47
CA GLY A 70 4.07 -29.71 2.66
C GLY A 70 5.26 -28.78 2.38
N SER A 71 5.44 -28.35 1.13
CA SER A 71 6.54 -27.47 0.72
C SER A 71 6.38 -26.02 1.15
N MET A 72 5.16 -25.59 1.46
CA MET A 72 4.84 -24.22 1.84
C MET A 72 4.26 -24.17 3.24
N ASP A 73 4.82 -23.32 4.08
CA ASP A 73 4.25 -23.02 5.38
C ASP A 73 3.08 -22.02 5.30
N LYS A 74 2.52 -21.64 6.45
CA LYS A 74 1.40 -20.69 6.51
C LYS A 74 1.76 -19.32 5.90
N GLN A 75 2.98 -18.85 6.11
CA GLN A 75 3.44 -17.54 5.64
C GLN A 75 3.72 -17.58 4.13
N ASP A 76 4.28 -18.67 3.62
CA ASP A 76 4.46 -18.90 2.19
C ASP A 76 3.12 -18.87 1.44
N ILE A 77 2.11 -19.56 1.98
CA ILE A 77 0.77 -19.58 1.40
C ILE A 77 0.12 -18.19 1.45
N ALA A 78 0.24 -17.49 2.58
CA ALA A 78 -0.29 -16.13 2.73
C ALA A 78 0.34 -15.15 1.72
N ASP A 79 1.66 -15.24 1.53
CA ASP A 79 2.36 -14.42 0.53
C ASP A 79 1.92 -14.75 -0.89
N TYR A 80 1.83 -16.04 -1.24
CA TYR A 80 1.40 -16.45 -2.57
C TYR A 80 -0.01 -15.93 -2.88
N VAL A 81 -0.95 -16.06 -1.94
CA VAL A 81 -2.32 -15.57 -2.09
C VAL A 81 -2.33 -14.05 -2.26
N ALA A 82 -1.62 -13.32 -1.40
CA ALA A 82 -1.64 -11.87 -1.44
C ALA A 82 -0.90 -11.29 -2.67
N SER A 83 0.12 -11.98 -3.18
CA SER A 83 0.92 -11.52 -4.33
C SER A 83 0.35 -11.95 -5.69
N ASN A 84 -0.36 -13.08 -5.76
CA ASN A 84 -0.80 -13.66 -7.04
C ASN A 84 -2.31 -13.80 -7.20
N ILE A 85 -3.06 -13.88 -6.11
CA ILE A 85 -4.49 -14.25 -6.15
C ILE A 85 -5.40 -13.07 -5.78
N GLN A 86 -5.03 -12.31 -4.75
CA GLN A 86 -5.85 -11.21 -4.22
C GLN A 86 -6.16 -10.16 -5.29
N ASP A 87 -5.14 -9.69 -6.02
CA ASP A 87 -5.30 -8.67 -7.04
C ASP A 87 -6.19 -9.11 -8.21
N PRO A 88 -5.95 -10.28 -8.85
CA PRO A 88 -6.84 -10.77 -9.88
C PRO A 88 -8.28 -10.98 -9.42
N LEU A 89 -8.50 -11.56 -8.23
CA LEU A 89 -9.85 -11.77 -7.70
C LEU A 89 -10.57 -10.45 -7.41
N SER A 90 -9.85 -9.44 -6.93
CA SER A 90 -10.45 -8.12 -6.62
C SER A 90 -11.03 -7.42 -7.86
N ARG A 91 -10.62 -7.83 -9.06
CA ARG A 91 -11.06 -7.26 -10.34
C ARG A 91 -12.21 -8.04 -10.99
N VAL A 92 -12.63 -9.16 -10.40
CA VAL A 92 -13.75 -9.96 -10.91
C VAL A 92 -15.06 -9.22 -10.64
N ASN A 93 -15.91 -9.09 -11.65
CA ASN A 93 -17.19 -8.41 -11.51
C ASN A 93 -18.06 -9.11 -10.45
N GLY A 94 -18.62 -8.34 -9.53
CA GLY A 94 -19.39 -8.83 -8.39
C GLY A 94 -18.58 -9.04 -7.11
N VAL A 95 -17.26 -8.94 -7.15
CA VAL A 95 -16.42 -8.94 -5.95
C VAL A 95 -16.37 -7.54 -5.36
N GLY A 96 -16.95 -7.37 -4.17
CA GLY A 96 -16.99 -6.08 -3.46
C GLY A 96 -15.76 -5.82 -2.60
N ASP A 97 -15.40 -6.81 -1.76
CA ASP A 97 -14.23 -6.73 -0.88
C ASP A 97 -13.58 -8.12 -0.75
N ILE A 98 -12.28 -8.12 -0.49
CA ILE A 98 -11.50 -9.33 -0.18
C ILE A 98 -10.75 -9.08 1.11
N ASP A 99 -11.02 -9.92 2.09
CA ASP A 99 -10.25 -10.03 3.33
C ASP A 99 -9.31 -11.24 3.21
N ALA A 100 -8.03 -10.97 3.01
CA ALA A 100 -7.00 -12.01 2.91
C ALA A 100 -6.42 -12.28 4.30
N TYR A 101 -6.47 -13.54 4.74
CA TYR A 101 -5.88 -13.95 6.00
C TYR A 101 -4.36 -14.09 5.87
N GLY A 102 -3.62 -13.16 6.48
CA GLY A 102 -2.15 -13.13 6.47
C GLY A 102 -1.63 -11.88 5.78
N SER A 103 -0.32 -11.81 5.55
CA SER A 103 0.31 -10.69 4.84
C SER A 103 1.29 -11.20 3.80
N GLN A 104 1.54 -10.40 2.76
CA GLN A 104 2.72 -10.57 1.92
C GLN A 104 4.00 -10.60 2.78
N TYR A 105 5.03 -11.22 2.22
CA TYR A 105 6.35 -11.18 2.81
C TYR A 105 6.83 -9.74 2.95
N SER A 106 7.44 -9.47 4.09
CA SER A 106 8.16 -8.22 4.36
C SER A 106 9.57 -8.57 4.78
N MET A 107 10.54 -7.77 4.32
CA MET A 107 11.92 -7.89 4.78
C MET A 107 11.96 -7.50 6.26
N ARG A 108 12.19 -8.48 7.14
CA ARG A 108 12.30 -8.27 8.59
C ARG A 108 13.77 -8.21 8.99
N ILE A 109 14.19 -7.09 9.56
CA ILE A 109 15.55 -6.89 10.05
C ILE A 109 15.50 -6.92 11.57
N TRP A 110 16.01 -8.00 12.15
CA TRP A 110 16.09 -8.18 13.60
C TRP A 110 17.43 -7.63 14.10
N LEU A 111 17.37 -6.52 14.84
CA LEU A 111 18.55 -5.86 15.38
C LEU A 111 19.07 -6.61 16.61
N ASP A 112 20.38 -6.83 16.66
CA ASP A 112 21.09 -7.36 17.83
C ASP A 112 21.76 -6.20 18.60
N PRO A 113 21.26 -5.84 19.80
CA PRO A 113 21.76 -4.69 20.53
C PRO A 113 23.21 -4.88 21.02
N ALA A 114 23.65 -6.11 21.26
CA ALA A 114 25.02 -6.38 21.69
C ALA A 114 26.01 -6.14 20.53
N LYS A 115 25.65 -6.59 19.32
CA LYS A 115 26.45 -6.30 18.12
C LYS A 115 26.46 -4.82 17.78
N LEU A 116 25.31 -4.14 17.82
CA LEU A 116 25.24 -2.70 17.58
C LEU A 116 26.18 -1.94 18.53
N ASN A 117 26.16 -2.27 19.81
CA ASN A 117 27.04 -1.65 20.80
C ASN A 117 28.53 -1.94 20.52
N SER A 118 28.86 -3.17 20.09
CA SER A 118 30.26 -3.52 19.73
C SER A 118 30.82 -2.72 18.56
N PHE A 119 29.96 -2.24 17.66
CA PHE A 119 30.31 -1.38 16.53
C PHE A 119 30.01 0.10 16.78
N GLN A 120 29.61 0.48 18.01
CA GLN A 120 29.21 1.85 18.37
C GLN A 120 28.09 2.40 17.46
N MET A 121 27.22 1.51 16.98
CA MET A 121 26.08 1.83 16.12
C MET A 121 24.78 1.91 16.93
N THR A 122 23.84 2.70 16.42
CA THR A 122 22.47 2.81 16.90
C THR A 122 21.49 2.20 15.91
N ALA A 123 20.24 2.00 16.33
CA ALA A 123 19.18 1.57 15.41
C ALA A 123 18.96 2.58 14.28
N LYS A 124 19.19 3.88 14.55
CA LYS A 124 19.06 4.94 13.53
C LYS A 124 20.09 4.76 12.40
N ASP A 125 21.32 4.40 12.74
CA ASP A 125 22.38 4.20 11.74
C ASP A 125 22.02 3.06 10.77
N VAL A 126 21.34 2.02 11.28
CA VAL A 126 20.87 0.91 10.44
C VAL A 126 19.74 1.36 9.52
N THR A 127 18.74 2.07 10.03
CA THR A 127 17.63 2.59 9.21
C THR A 127 18.14 3.54 8.13
N ASP A 128 19.00 4.49 8.47
CA ASP A 128 19.58 5.46 7.53
C ASP A 128 20.42 4.76 6.44
N ALA A 129 21.15 3.71 6.81
CA ALA A 129 21.91 2.89 5.85
C ALA A 129 21.00 2.11 4.89
N ILE A 130 19.89 1.55 5.39
CA ILE A 130 18.92 0.85 4.54
C ILE A 130 18.25 1.83 3.57
N GLU A 131 17.81 3.00 4.05
CA GLU A 131 17.16 4.01 3.20
C GLU A 131 18.09 4.51 2.09
N SER A 132 19.38 4.70 2.38
CA SER A 132 20.36 5.17 1.40
C SER A 132 20.84 4.10 0.41
N GLN A 133 20.93 2.83 0.84
CA GLN A 133 21.48 1.75 0.01
C GLN A 133 20.42 0.92 -0.70
N ASN A 134 19.21 0.81 -0.14
CA ASN A 134 18.06 0.20 -0.79
C ASN A 134 17.26 1.24 -1.57
N ALA A 135 17.96 2.12 -2.28
CA ALA A 135 17.37 3.20 -3.07
C ALA A 135 17.42 2.86 -4.56
N GLN A 136 16.28 2.96 -5.24
CA GLN A 136 16.22 2.85 -6.69
C GLN A 136 16.56 4.20 -7.31
N ILE A 137 17.84 4.44 -7.59
CA ILE A 137 18.32 5.68 -8.20
C ILE A 137 18.10 5.61 -9.72
N ALA A 138 17.27 6.52 -10.25
CA ALA A 138 17.19 6.75 -11.68
C ALA A 138 18.47 7.46 -12.16
N VAL A 139 19.47 6.69 -12.58
CA VAL A 139 20.61 7.22 -13.33
C VAL A 139 20.09 7.61 -14.70
N GLY A 140 19.93 8.92 -14.94
CA GLY A 140 19.46 9.46 -16.22
C GLY A 140 20.27 8.95 -17.43
N GLN A 141 19.72 9.12 -18.63
CA GLN A 141 20.41 8.70 -19.85
C GLN A 141 21.55 9.67 -20.21
N LEU A 142 22.79 9.19 -20.24
CA LEU A 142 23.86 9.91 -20.95
C LEU A 142 23.59 9.81 -22.45
N GLY A 143 23.30 10.95 -23.10
CA GLY A 143 23.12 11.02 -24.55
C GLY A 143 21.69 11.22 -25.04
N GLY A 144 20.77 11.74 -24.22
CA GLY A 144 19.53 12.32 -24.73
C GLY A 144 19.87 13.37 -25.80
N THR A 145 19.52 13.08 -27.05
CA THR A 145 19.86 13.90 -28.22
C THR A 145 19.52 15.37 -27.96
N PRO A 146 20.39 16.33 -28.33
CA PRO A 146 20.11 17.74 -28.13
C PRO A 146 18.74 18.10 -28.71
N SER A 147 17.92 18.80 -27.93
CA SER A 147 16.82 19.59 -28.48
C SER A 147 17.39 20.38 -29.64
N VAL A 148 16.89 20.17 -30.86
CA VAL A 148 17.32 20.96 -32.00
C VAL A 148 17.09 22.44 -31.67
N ASP A 149 18.17 23.14 -31.35
CA ASP A 149 18.23 24.58 -31.40
C ASP A 149 17.80 24.97 -32.82
N LYS A 150 16.63 25.61 -32.93
CA LYS A 150 16.37 26.51 -34.05
C LYS A 150 16.32 27.93 -33.51
N PRO A 151 17.44 28.67 -33.58
CA PRO A 151 17.44 30.12 -33.41
C PRO A 151 16.95 30.78 -34.70
N GLY A 152 15.84 31.54 -34.60
CA GLY A 152 15.59 32.77 -35.36
C GLY A 152 15.22 32.68 -36.85
N ALA A 153 13.98 33.06 -37.17
CA ALA A 153 13.68 33.82 -38.38
C ALA A 153 12.51 34.79 -38.13
N GLN A 154 12.82 36.06 -38.37
CA GLN A 154 11.99 37.25 -38.20
C GLN A 154 10.81 37.33 -39.21
N ARG A 155 9.87 38.24 -38.89
CA ARG A 155 9.14 39.18 -39.78
C ARG A 155 7.70 38.86 -40.25
N HIS A 156 6.83 39.84 -39.92
CA HIS A 156 5.63 40.38 -40.59
C HIS A 156 4.43 39.44 -40.89
N HIS A 157 3.30 39.71 -40.24
CA HIS A 157 2.26 40.64 -40.71
C HIS A 157 1.39 41.12 -39.54
#